data_AF-A0A834B6A9-F1
#
_entry.id   AF-A0A834B6A9-F1
#
_cell.length_a   1.000
_cell.length_b   1.000
_cell.length_c   1.000
_cell.angle_alpha   90.00
_cell.angle_beta   90.00
_cell.angle_gamma   90.00
#
_symmetry.space_group_name_H-M   'P 1'
#
loop_
_entity.id
_entity.type
_entity.pdbx_description
1 polymer ?
#
loop_
_entity_poly.entity_id
_entity_poly.type
_entity_poly.pdbx_seq_one_letter_code
_entity_poly.pdbx_strand_id
1 'polypeptide(L)'
;MLRAPPWARLPLTLRWLRADFRQELCPPPPPHVPLAFGPLSPRVLASNRRTNLFADTEPQPAQDAEAPCTLCARVLQDEEGPLCCPHPGCSLRAHMICLAQEFLQEEPGQLLPLEGQCPGA
;
A
#
# COMPACT_ATOMS: atom_id res chain seq x y z
N MET A 1 -6.65 22.52 3.71
CA MET A 1 -5.45 21.83 4.20
C MET A 1 -5.26 20.45 3.56
N LEU A 2 -6.21 19.51 3.63
CA LEU A 2 -6.05 18.14 3.09
C LEU A 2 -5.72 18.06 1.59
N ARG A 3 -6.07 19.10 0.82
CA ARG A 3 -5.78 19.21 -0.62
C ARG A 3 -4.47 19.93 -0.94
N ALA A 4 -3.75 20.43 0.06
CA ALA A 4 -2.46 21.09 -0.13
C ALA A 4 -1.30 20.10 0.11
N PRO A 5 -0.12 20.30 -0.49
CA PRO A 5 1.08 19.55 -0.13
C PRO A 5 1.55 19.85 1.30
N PRO A 6 2.08 18.86 2.05
CA PRO A 6 2.28 17.46 1.63
C PRO A 6 1.03 16.56 1.80
N TRP A 7 -0.04 17.02 2.45
CA TRP A 7 -1.19 16.20 2.83
C TRP A 7 -1.94 15.57 1.66
N ALA A 8 -1.93 16.22 0.50
CA ALA A 8 -2.70 15.83 -0.69
C ALA A 8 -2.34 14.46 -1.29
N ARG A 9 -1.22 13.82 -0.87
CA ARG A 9 -0.81 12.50 -1.39
C ARG A 9 -0.42 11.50 -0.31
N LEU A 10 -0.70 11.81 0.95
CA LEU A 10 -0.42 10.90 2.06
C LEU A 10 -1.60 9.94 2.27
N PRO A 11 -1.34 8.69 2.70
CA PRO A 11 -2.38 7.72 3.02
C PRO A 11 -3.08 8.08 4.35
N LEU A 12 -3.88 9.14 4.32
CA LEU A 12 -4.57 9.68 5.49
C LEU A 12 -5.98 9.11 5.63
N THR A 13 -6.54 9.19 6.83
CA THR A 13 -7.95 8.94 7.10
C THR A 13 -8.49 10.08 7.95
N LEU A 14 -9.56 10.73 7.51
CA LEU A 14 -10.23 11.74 8.34
C LEU A 14 -11.27 11.04 9.23
N ARG A 15 -11.16 11.21 10.54
CA ARG A 15 -12.01 10.53 11.51
C ARG A 15 -12.71 11.51 12.44
N TRP A 16 -14.04 11.45 12.44
CA TRP A 16 -14.86 12.14 13.44
C TRP A 16 -14.97 11.27 14.70
N LEU A 17 -14.30 11.69 15.78
CA LEU A 17 -14.33 10.94 17.04
C LEU A 17 -15.69 11.03 17.74
N ARG A 18 -16.34 12.20 17.64
CA ARG A 18 -17.70 12.44 18.16
C ARG A 18 -18.59 12.87 17.01
N ALA A 19 -19.78 12.28 16.93
CA ALA A 19 -20.75 12.58 15.88
C ALA A 19 -21.26 14.03 15.95
N ASP A 20 -21.35 14.60 17.15
CA ASP A 20 -21.86 15.96 17.39
C ASP A 20 -21.03 17.06 16.71
N PHE A 21 -19.75 16.79 16.44
CA PHE A 21 -18.84 17.75 15.77
C PHE A 21 -18.70 17.48 14.26
N ARG A 22 -19.48 16.54 13.72
CA ARG A 22 -19.49 16.29 12.29
C ARG A 22 -19.98 17.54 11.57
N GLN A 23 -19.19 17.99 10.62
CA GLN A 23 -19.55 19.06 9.69
C GLN A 23 -19.27 18.63 8.25
N GLU A 24 -19.95 19.27 7.31
CA GLU A 24 -19.65 19.12 5.91
C GLU A 24 -18.34 19.86 5.59
N LEU A 25 -17.41 19.16 4.94
CA LEU A 25 -16.11 19.73 4.57
C LEU A 25 -16.25 20.37 3.19
N CYS A 26 -16.01 21.67 3.11
CA CYS A 26 -16.00 22.41 1.86
C CYS A 26 -14.60 23.04 1.64
N PRO A 27 -13.82 22.58 0.65
CA PRO A 27 -14.10 21.47 -0.26
C PRO A 27 -14.05 20.09 0.44
N PRO A 28 -14.67 19.05 -0.15
CA PRO A 28 -14.60 17.69 0.41
C PRO A 28 -13.15 17.18 0.45
N PRO A 29 -12.82 16.19 1.28
CA PRO A 29 -11.49 15.58 1.29
C PRO A 29 -11.12 14.99 -0.10
N PRO A 30 -9.82 14.81 -0.41
CA PRO A 30 -9.41 14.09 -1.61
C PRO A 30 -10.01 12.67 -1.67
N PRO A 31 -10.25 12.10 -2.86
CA PRO A 31 -10.89 10.79 -3.00
C PRO A 31 -10.22 9.64 -2.24
N HIS A 32 -8.88 9.64 -2.18
CA HIS A 32 -8.09 8.62 -1.47
C HIS A 32 -8.08 8.80 0.06
N VAL A 33 -8.67 9.88 0.62
CA VAL A 33 -8.74 10.13 2.06
C VAL A 33 -10.13 9.74 2.57
N PRO A 34 -10.32 8.50 3.06
CA PRO A 34 -11.63 8.06 3.54
C PRO A 34 -12.08 8.81 4.79
N LEU A 35 -13.41 8.95 4.92
CA LEU A 35 -14.09 9.44 6.11
C LEU A 35 -14.45 8.27 7.02
N ALA A 36 -14.07 8.36 8.29
CA ALA A 36 -14.38 7.37 9.32
C ALA A 36 -15.06 8.02 10.55
N PHE A 37 -15.72 7.21 11.36
CA PHE A 37 -16.44 7.65 12.55
C PHE A 37 -16.11 6.79 13.77
N GLY A 38 -16.17 7.40 14.95
CA GLY A 38 -15.97 6.75 16.24
C GLY A 38 -14.51 6.73 16.71
N PRO A 39 -14.26 6.22 17.93
CA PRO A 39 -12.92 6.17 18.52
C PRO A 39 -11.98 5.32 17.69
N LEU A 40 -10.67 5.56 17.84
CA LEU A 40 -9.67 4.64 17.32
C LEU A 40 -9.81 3.32 18.08
N SER A 41 -9.97 2.21 17.36
CA SER A 41 -9.75 0.90 17.96
C SER A 41 -8.32 0.92 18.52
N PRO A 42 -8.11 0.58 19.80
CA PRO A 42 -6.75 0.40 20.31
C PRO A 42 -6.16 -0.74 19.51
N ARG A 43 -5.36 -0.40 18.50
CA ARG A 43 -4.64 -1.38 17.72
C ARG A 43 -3.65 -2.00 18.70
N VAL A 44 -3.86 -3.27 19.03
CA VAL A 44 -2.75 -4.16 19.32
C VAL A 44 -1.80 -3.96 18.15
N LEU A 45 -0.60 -3.45 18.43
CA LEU A 45 0.51 -3.48 17.49
C LEU A 45 0.82 -4.96 17.25
N ALA A 46 -0.01 -5.62 16.46
CA ALA A 46 0.35 -6.84 15.79
C ALA A 46 1.46 -6.41 14.84
N SER A 47 2.69 -6.44 15.37
CA SER A 47 3.91 -6.51 14.59
C SER A 47 3.58 -7.40 13.41
N ASN A 48 3.70 -6.87 12.20
CA ASN A 48 3.41 -7.60 10.97
C ASN A 48 4.51 -8.65 10.71
N ARG A 49 4.86 -9.44 11.73
CA ARG A 49 5.44 -10.75 11.56
C ARG A 49 4.29 -11.62 11.09
N ARG A 50 4.22 -11.80 9.77
CA ARG A 50 3.50 -12.90 9.13
C ARG A 50 3.81 -14.17 9.92
N THR A 51 2.91 -14.49 10.85
CA THR A 51 2.95 -15.71 11.63
C THR A 51 2.35 -16.74 10.70
N ASN A 52 3.24 -17.44 10.01
CA ASN A 52 2.90 -18.63 9.26
C ASN A 52 2.37 -19.65 10.27
N LEU A 53 1.04 -19.76 10.41
CA LEU A 53 0.42 -20.80 11.21
C LEU A 53 -0.44 -21.66 10.27
N PHE A 54 -0.13 -22.96 10.35
CA PHE A 54 -0.72 -24.14 9.69
C PHE A 54 -0.24 -24.39 8.25
N ALA A 55 0.52 -25.44 7.91
CA ALA A 55 0.62 -26.77 8.51
C ALA A 55 2.05 -27.34 8.43
N ASP A 56 2.38 -28.20 9.40
CA ASP A 56 3.62 -28.95 9.52
C ASP A 56 4.02 -29.67 8.23
N THR A 57 5.07 -29.18 7.58
CA THR A 57 5.93 -29.96 6.70
C THR A 57 7.33 -29.39 6.86
N GLU A 58 8.27 -30.26 7.21
CA GLU A 58 9.71 -30.04 7.43
C GLU A 58 10.28 -28.79 6.72
N PRO A 59 11.13 -27.98 7.38
CA PRO A 59 11.75 -26.81 6.78
C PRO A 59 12.85 -27.27 5.81
N GLN A 60 12.45 -27.71 4.63
CA GLN A 60 13.32 -27.72 3.47
C GLN A 60 13.55 -26.25 3.10
N PRO A 61 14.80 -25.77 2.98
CA PRO A 61 15.03 -24.45 2.42
C PRO A 61 14.57 -24.52 0.98
N ALA A 62 13.33 -24.09 0.72
CA ALA A 62 12.93 -23.72 -0.61
C ALA A 62 13.90 -22.62 -1.00
N GLN A 63 14.83 -22.99 -1.87
CA GLN A 63 15.64 -22.09 -2.64
C GLN A 63 14.66 -21.28 -3.48
N ASP A 64 14.03 -20.27 -2.87
CA ASP A 64 13.31 -19.21 -3.56
C ASP A 64 14.37 -18.48 -4.37
N ALA A 65 14.62 -19.02 -5.56
CA ALA A 65 15.45 -18.40 -6.57
C ALA A 65 14.88 -17.01 -6.81
N GLU A 66 15.49 -16.00 -6.18
CA GLU A 66 15.69 -14.62 -6.65
C GLU A 66 14.71 -14.18 -7.74
N ALA A 67 13.40 -14.27 -7.48
CA ALA A 67 12.42 -14.10 -8.53
C ALA A 67 12.53 -12.67 -9.07
N PRO A 68 12.58 -12.48 -10.40
CA PRO A 68 12.84 -11.17 -10.97
C PRO A 68 11.64 -10.25 -10.79
N CYS A 69 11.93 -8.95 -10.73
CA CYS A 69 10.93 -7.91 -10.85
C CYS A 69 10.23 -8.02 -12.22
N THR A 70 8.91 -8.05 -12.20
CA THR A 70 8.07 -8.09 -13.42
C THR A 70 8.28 -6.91 -14.36
N LEU A 71 8.75 -5.76 -13.85
CA LEU A 71 8.91 -4.52 -14.63
C LEU A 71 10.31 -4.34 -15.20
N CYS A 72 11.36 -4.67 -14.43
CA CYS A 72 12.75 -4.42 -14.85
C CYS A 72 13.57 -5.70 -15.08
N ALA A 73 12.98 -6.88 -14.83
CA ALA A 73 13.60 -8.20 -14.93
C ALA A 73 14.84 -8.43 -14.05
N ARG A 74 15.17 -7.49 -13.15
CA ARG A 74 16.28 -7.64 -12.18
C ARG A 74 15.81 -8.33 -10.90
N VAL A 75 16.74 -8.94 -10.20
CA VAL A 75 16.48 -9.63 -8.93
C VAL A 75 15.87 -8.68 -7.89
N LEU A 76 14.89 -9.19 -7.15
CA LEU A 76 14.29 -8.53 -5.99
C LEU A 76 15.15 -8.82 -4.75
N GLN A 77 15.99 -7.87 -4.33
CA GLN A 77 16.93 -8.01 -3.19
C GLN A 77 16.60 -7.07 -2.01
N ASP A 78 15.43 -6.42 -2.02
CA ASP A 78 15.05 -5.46 -0.97
C ASP A 78 14.79 -6.17 0.38
N GLU A 79 15.30 -5.62 1.48
CA GLU A 79 15.11 -6.13 2.85
C GLU A 79 13.62 -6.21 3.24
N GLU A 80 12.82 -5.27 2.76
CA GLU A 80 11.37 -5.23 2.96
C GLU A 80 10.60 -6.25 2.10
N GLY A 81 11.29 -6.92 1.16
CA GLY A 81 10.71 -7.79 0.15
C GLY A 81 9.98 -7.02 -0.96
N PRO A 82 9.51 -7.72 -2.01
CA PRO A 82 8.86 -7.07 -3.15
C PRO A 82 7.42 -6.66 -2.85
N LEU A 83 6.93 -5.68 -3.62
CA LEU A 83 5.51 -5.36 -3.65
C LEU A 83 4.76 -6.42 -4.46
N CYS A 84 3.63 -6.87 -3.92
CA CYS A 84 2.72 -7.80 -4.57
C CYS A 84 1.36 -7.13 -4.81
N CYS A 85 0.67 -7.53 -5.87
CA CYS A 85 -0.70 -7.11 -6.09
C CYS A 85 -1.62 -7.66 -4.98
N PRO A 86 -2.56 -6.86 -4.43
CA PRO A 86 -3.51 -7.34 -3.42
C PRO A 86 -4.61 -8.25 -3.99
N HIS A 87 -4.78 -8.30 -5.32
CA HIS A 87 -5.78 -9.19 -5.94
C HIS A 87 -5.35 -10.66 -5.83
N PRO A 88 -6.22 -11.54 -5.28
CA PRO A 88 -5.90 -12.96 -5.13
C PRO A 88 -5.54 -13.62 -6.46
N GLY A 89 -4.46 -14.39 -6.48
CA GLY A 89 -4.01 -15.13 -7.67
C GLY A 89 -3.16 -14.33 -8.66
N CYS A 90 -2.99 -13.02 -8.47
CA CYS A 90 -2.07 -12.24 -9.29
C CYS A 90 -0.62 -12.55 -8.93
N SER A 91 0.22 -12.83 -9.94
CA SER A 91 1.64 -13.16 -9.77
C SER A 91 2.58 -11.94 -9.84
N LEU A 92 2.04 -10.72 -9.82
CA LEU A 92 2.85 -9.50 -9.86
C LEU A 92 3.78 -9.44 -8.65
N ARG A 93 5.08 -9.34 -8.92
CA ARG A 93 6.12 -8.99 -7.94
C ARG A 93 7.01 -7.92 -8.54
N ALA A 94 7.21 -6.81 -7.85
CA ALA A 94 7.99 -5.68 -8.37
C ALA A 94 8.79 -4.99 -7.27
N HIS A 95 9.89 -4.33 -7.66
CA HIS A 95 10.54 -3.35 -6.80
C HIS A 95 9.57 -2.21 -6.49
N MET A 96 9.65 -1.66 -5.29
CA MET A 96 8.83 -0.51 -4.89
C MET A 96 8.99 0.66 -5.88
N ILE A 97 10.22 0.98 -6.26
CA ILE A 97 10.52 2.11 -7.14
C ILE A 97 10.02 1.85 -8.57
N CYS A 98 10.17 0.64 -9.10
CA CYS A 98 9.69 0.31 -10.44
C CYS A 98 8.17 0.46 -10.53
N LEU A 99 7.43 -0.05 -9.55
CA LEU A 99 5.97 0.07 -9.55
C LEU A 99 5.53 1.52 -9.35
N ALA A 100 6.23 2.28 -8.51
CA ALA A 100 5.94 3.70 -8.32
C ALA A 100 6.15 4.49 -9.62
N GLN A 101 7.25 4.25 -10.34
CA GLN A 101 7.51 4.89 -11.63
C GLN A 101 6.44 4.55 -12.66
N GLU A 102 5.99 3.29 -12.71
CA GLU A 102 4.92 2.85 -13.60
C GLU A 102 3.62 3.62 -13.34
N PHE A 103 3.23 3.77 -12.08
CA PHE A 103 1.97 4.47 -11.73
C PHE A 103 2.05 5.99 -11.88
N LEU A 104 3.26 6.57 -11.95
CA LEU A 104 3.49 8.02 -12.02
C LEU A 104 3.76 8.53 -13.44
N GLN A 105 3.67 7.67 -14.47
CA GLN A 105 3.95 8.07 -15.86
C GLN A 105 3.15 9.31 -16.30
N GLU A 106 1.86 9.37 -15.93
CA GLU A 106 0.95 10.47 -16.27
C GLU A 106 0.99 11.66 -15.27
N GLU A 107 1.79 11.54 -14.21
CA GLU A 107 1.91 12.55 -13.15
C GLU A 107 3.38 12.96 -12.90
N PRO A 108 4.07 13.53 -13.90
CA PRO A 108 5.48 13.89 -13.77
C PRO A 108 5.70 14.90 -12.63
N GLY A 109 6.74 14.66 -11.82
CA GLY A 109 7.11 15.49 -10.67
C GLY A 109 6.45 15.10 -9.35
N GLN A 110 5.56 14.10 -9.36
CA GLN A 110 4.99 13.52 -8.16
C GLN A 110 5.88 12.37 -7.66
N LEU A 111 5.92 12.16 -6.35
CA LEU A 111 6.78 11.15 -5.72
C LEU A 111 6.00 9.93 -5.21
N LEU A 112 4.70 10.12 -4.91
CA LEU A 112 3.85 9.09 -4.31
C LEU A 112 2.69 8.80 -5.25
N PRO A 113 2.58 7.58 -5.81
CA PRO A 113 1.38 7.18 -6.53
C PRO A 113 0.17 7.19 -5.60
N LEU A 114 -0.96 7.71 -6.09
CA LEU A 114 -2.24 7.63 -5.37
C LEU A 114 -3.06 6.42 -5.80
N GLU A 115 -3.04 6.14 -7.10
CA GLU A 115 -3.82 5.11 -7.76
C GLU A 115 -2.93 4.48 -8.85
N GLY A 116 -3.30 3.29 -9.32
CA GLY A 116 -2.59 2.61 -10.39
C GLY A 116 -3.26 1.30 -10.75
N GLN A 117 -3.11 0.89 -12.00
CA GLN A 117 -3.62 -0.39 -12.49
C GLN A 117 -2.51 -1.44 -12.41
N CYS A 118 -2.82 -2.63 -11.88
CA CYS A 118 -1.85 -3.72 -11.82
C CYS A 118 -1.33 -4.06 -13.23
N PRO A 119 -0.01 -4.02 -13.49
CA PRO A 119 0.55 -4.36 -14.80
C PRO A 119 0.64 -5.87 -15.06
N GLY A 120 0.34 -6.70 -14.06
CA GLY A 120 0.26 -8.16 -14.19
C GLY A 120 -1.16 -8.69 -14.43
N ALA A 121 -2.12 -7.80 -14.70
CA ALA A 121 -3.52 -8.14 -15.01
C ALA A 121 -3.75 -8.33 -16.50
#